data_AF-R6F706-F1
#
_entry.id   AF-R6F706-F1
#
_cell.length_a   1.000
_cell.length_b   1.000
_cell.length_c   1.000
_cell.angle_alpha   90.00
_cell.angle_beta   90.00
_cell.angle_gamma   90.00
#
_symmetry.space_group_name_H-M   'P 1'
#
loop_
_entity.id
_entity.type
_entity.pdbx_description
1 polymer ?
#
loop_
_entity_poly.entity_id
_entity_poly.type
_entity_poly.pdbx_seq_one_letter_code
_entity_poly.pdbx_strand_id
1 'polypeptide(L)'
;MTVTEFTYKDAKDLIATPKIILESDGKTICTSKQIDCSPGLRENITLRSKDEEFLFLWTINRSSKDLIKLSLHVLEKDSHVGIFRVDYVSDDSVHPNPAIATEDVPDELKPYTAKDIPGPHAHFNVFGYKTLQWAIPLKDIDFSVKSIVDEQNHINIASAIQCFAKYINITTPIMAQQSII
;
A
#
# COMPACT_ATOMS: atom_id res chain seq x y z
N MET A 1 -23.96 -3.23 -8.00
CA MET A 1 -22.98 -2.16 -8.18
C MET A 1 -22.28 -1.99 -6.85
N THR A 2 -21.07 -2.54 -6.70
CA THR A 2 -20.21 -2.29 -5.52
C THR A 2 -19.42 -1.02 -5.82
N VAL A 3 -20.07 0.12 -5.60
CA VAL A 3 -19.40 1.42 -5.57
C VAL A 3 -18.80 1.51 -4.18
N THR A 4 -17.48 1.46 -4.10
CA THR A 4 -16.71 1.57 -2.86
C THR A 4 -17.09 2.84 -2.11
N GLU A 5 -17.78 2.68 -0.98
CA GLU A 5 -18.35 3.76 -0.16
C GLU A 5 -17.28 4.55 0.64
N PHE A 6 -16.00 4.21 0.49
CA PHE A 6 -14.92 4.86 1.23
C PHE A 6 -14.53 6.18 0.56
N THR A 7 -14.65 7.26 1.31
CA THR A 7 -14.09 8.57 0.94
C THR A 7 -12.57 8.55 1.09
N TYR A 8 -11.90 9.57 0.54
CA TYR A 8 -10.46 9.76 0.78
C TYR A 8 -10.15 9.91 2.28
N LYS A 9 -11.04 10.58 3.02
CA LYS A 9 -10.89 10.73 4.47
C LYS A 9 -10.97 9.38 5.17
N ASP A 10 -11.96 8.55 4.85
CA ASP A 10 -12.07 7.21 5.43
C ASP A 10 -10.84 6.37 5.11
N ALA A 11 -10.30 6.49 3.89
CA ALA A 11 -9.06 5.82 3.52
C ALA A 11 -7.88 6.27 4.40
N LYS A 12 -7.74 7.57 4.68
CA LYS A 12 -6.71 8.11 5.57
C LYS A 12 -6.90 7.64 7.02
N ASP A 13 -8.12 7.64 7.51
CA ASP A 13 -8.46 7.16 8.86
C ASP A 13 -8.12 5.66 8.99
N LEU A 14 -8.51 4.83 8.02
CA LEU A 14 -8.19 3.40 7.96
C LEU A 14 -6.70 3.12 7.83
N ILE A 15 -5.92 3.93 7.09
CA ILE A 15 -4.45 3.84 7.06
C ILE A 15 -3.89 4.08 8.46
N ALA A 16 -4.37 5.13 9.14
CA ALA A 16 -3.90 5.53 10.46
C ALA A 16 -4.37 4.62 11.59
N THR A 17 -5.43 3.82 11.42
CA THR A 17 -5.91 2.87 12.44
C THR A 17 -4.81 1.89 12.85
N PRO A 18 -4.48 1.74 14.15
CA PRO A 18 -3.52 0.74 14.62
C PRO A 18 -3.96 -0.67 14.28
N LYS A 19 -3.08 -1.44 13.64
CA LYS A 19 -3.34 -2.81 13.19
C LYS A 19 -2.39 -3.81 13.87
N ILE A 20 -2.88 -5.02 14.09
CA ILE A 20 -2.09 -6.18 14.50
C ILE A 20 -2.13 -7.23 13.40
N ILE A 21 -1.06 -8.01 13.25
CA ILE A 21 -1.01 -9.15 12.33
C ILE A 21 -1.68 -10.36 12.99
N LEU A 22 -2.47 -11.09 12.21
CA LEU A 22 -3.01 -12.39 12.62
C LEU A 22 -2.17 -13.52 11.99
N GLU A 23 -2.11 -14.66 12.68
CA GLU A 23 -1.58 -15.90 12.14
C GLU A 23 -2.48 -16.45 11.02
N SER A 24 -2.02 -17.51 10.36
CA SER A 24 -2.72 -18.12 9.21
C SER A 24 -4.11 -18.66 9.54
N ASP A 25 -4.42 -18.90 10.81
CA ASP A 25 -5.75 -19.28 11.29
C ASP A 25 -6.77 -18.12 11.29
N GLY A 26 -6.30 -16.89 11.06
CA GLY A 26 -7.11 -15.68 11.05
C GLY A 26 -7.69 -15.29 12.42
N LYS A 27 -7.17 -15.85 13.52
CA LYS A 27 -7.70 -15.67 14.88
C LYS A 27 -6.61 -15.37 15.90
N THR A 28 -5.48 -16.08 15.81
CA THR A 28 -4.37 -15.94 16.73
C THR A 28 -3.57 -14.68 16.40
N ILE A 29 -3.24 -13.87 17.40
CA ILE A 29 -2.43 -12.67 17.22
C ILE A 29 -0.97 -13.08 17.03
N CYS A 30 -0.36 -12.61 15.94
CA CYS A 30 1.05 -12.80 15.66
C CYS A 30 1.90 -11.89 16.56
N THR A 31 2.86 -12.48 17.28
CA THR A 31 3.76 -11.74 18.19
C THR A 31 4.89 -11.02 17.47
N SER A 32 5.35 -11.57 16.34
CA SER A 32 6.32 -10.94 15.44
C SER A 32 6.25 -11.60 14.07
N LYS A 33 6.37 -10.81 13.00
CA LYS A 33 6.35 -11.32 11.62
C LYS A 33 7.74 -11.21 10.98
N GLN A 34 8.23 -12.35 10.51
CA GLN A 34 9.40 -12.43 9.63
C GLN A 34 8.95 -12.42 8.17
N ILE A 35 9.60 -11.63 7.32
CA ILE A 35 9.32 -11.55 5.89
C ILE A 35 10.63 -11.74 5.12
N ASP A 36 10.73 -12.86 4.41
CA ASP A 36 11.84 -13.14 3.51
C ASP A 36 11.62 -12.40 2.19
N CYS A 37 12.48 -11.44 1.89
CA CYS A 37 12.41 -10.61 0.69
C CYS A 37 13.08 -11.34 -0.49
N SER A 38 12.67 -12.57 -0.79
CA SER A 38 13.20 -13.32 -1.94
C SER A 38 12.62 -12.80 -3.27
N PRO A 39 13.32 -12.97 -4.41
CA PRO A 39 12.75 -12.68 -5.73
C PRO A 39 11.46 -13.46 -5.96
N GLY A 40 10.41 -12.79 -6.44
CA GLY A 40 9.10 -13.41 -6.64
C GLY A 40 8.22 -13.50 -5.39
N LEU A 41 8.62 -12.89 -4.26
CA LEU A 41 7.83 -12.82 -3.03
C LEU A 41 6.36 -12.43 -3.30
N ARG A 42 5.44 -13.27 -2.82
CA ARG A 42 3.99 -13.01 -2.82
C ARG A 42 3.41 -13.40 -1.47
N GLU A 43 2.97 -12.42 -0.70
CA GLU A 43 2.41 -12.63 0.63
C GLU A 43 1.07 -11.92 0.77
N ASN A 44 0.16 -12.57 1.49
CA ASN A 44 -1.14 -12.06 1.89
C ASN A 44 -1.21 -12.15 3.41
N ILE A 45 -1.06 -11.01 4.09
CA ILE A 45 -0.98 -10.92 5.53
C ILE A 45 -2.31 -10.34 6.05
N THR A 46 -3.04 -11.15 6.81
CA THR A 46 -4.28 -10.72 7.46
C THR A 46 -3.96 -9.82 8.66
N LEU A 47 -4.62 -8.68 8.72
CA LEU A 47 -4.53 -7.75 9.84
C LEU A 47 -5.90 -7.54 10.47
N ARG A 48 -5.91 -7.10 11.72
CA ARG A 48 -7.11 -6.66 12.43
C ARG A 48 -6.84 -5.32 13.12
N SER A 49 -7.83 -4.42 13.14
CA SER A 49 -7.77 -3.24 13.99
C SER A 49 -7.79 -3.64 15.48
N LYS A 50 -7.23 -2.80 16.36
CA LYS A 50 -7.18 -3.12 17.80
C LYS A 50 -8.56 -3.16 18.47
N ASP A 51 -9.52 -2.40 17.97
CA ASP A 51 -10.93 -2.42 18.39
C ASP A 51 -11.72 -3.58 17.79
N GLU A 52 -11.09 -4.39 16.94
CA GLU A 52 -11.68 -5.55 16.24
C GLU A 52 -12.82 -5.22 15.27
N GLU A 53 -13.01 -3.93 14.93
CA GLU A 53 -14.04 -3.48 13.99
C GLU A 53 -13.70 -3.85 12.54
N PHE A 54 -12.43 -3.81 12.17
CA PHE A 54 -11.97 -3.99 10.78
C PHE A 54 -11.00 -5.15 10.65
N LEU A 55 -11.23 -5.95 9.60
CA LEU A 55 -10.24 -6.87 9.04
C LEU A 55 -9.62 -6.25 7.80
N PHE A 56 -8.32 -6.44 7.65
CA PHE A 56 -7.57 -5.95 6.52
C PHE A 56 -6.75 -7.06 5.89
N LEU A 57 -6.39 -6.85 4.63
CA LEU A 57 -5.39 -7.63 3.94
C LEU A 57 -4.26 -6.73 3.45
N TRP A 58 -3.07 -6.97 3.98
CA TRP A 58 -1.84 -6.41 3.43
C TRP A 58 -1.25 -7.39 2.42
N THR A 59 -1.18 -6.96 1.16
CA THR A 59 -0.58 -7.75 0.09
C THR A 59 0.81 -7.22 -0.26
N ILE A 60 1.74 -8.14 -0.42
CA ILE A 60 3.11 -7.89 -0.85
C ILE A 60 3.32 -8.65 -2.15
N ASN A 61 3.62 -7.95 -3.23
CA ASN A 61 3.86 -8.58 -4.53
C ASN A 61 5.14 -8.02 -5.14
N ARG A 62 6.22 -8.79 -5.04
CA ARG A 62 7.48 -8.52 -5.71
C ARG A 62 7.53 -9.26 -7.04
N SER A 63 7.76 -8.52 -8.12
CA SER A 63 7.98 -9.09 -9.43
C SER A 63 9.40 -9.66 -9.58
N SER A 64 9.62 -10.46 -10.63
CA SER A 64 10.96 -10.92 -11.02
C SER A 64 11.87 -9.83 -11.60
N LYS A 65 11.34 -8.62 -11.82
CA LYS A 65 12.10 -7.42 -12.26
C LYS A 65 12.36 -6.46 -11.10
N ASP A 66 12.33 -6.98 -9.87
CA ASP A 66 12.56 -6.25 -8.63
C ASP A 66 11.63 -5.07 -8.33
N LEU A 67 10.57 -4.90 -9.12
CA LEU A 67 9.45 -4.02 -8.78
C LEU A 67 8.65 -4.64 -7.63
N ILE A 68 8.15 -3.82 -6.71
CA ILE A 68 7.30 -4.27 -5.61
C ILE A 68 6.06 -3.39 -5.48
N LYS A 69 4.91 -4.05 -5.28
CA LYS A 69 3.63 -3.44 -4.97
C LYS A 69 3.20 -3.87 -3.58
N LEU A 70 2.85 -2.88 -2.75
CA LEU A 70 2.41 -3.08 -1.38
C LEU A 70 1.02 -2.47 -1.26
N SER A 71 0.00 -3.26 -0.93
CA SER A 71 -1.38 -2.78 -0.90
C SER A 71 -2.07 -3.11 0.41
N LEU A 72 -2.85 -2.17 0.93
CA LEU A 72 -3.77 -2.36 2.04
C LEU A 72 -5.19 -2.43 1.50
N HIS A 73 -5.91 -3.47 1.89
CA HIS A 73 -7.34 -3.62 1.62
C HIS A 73 -8.11 -3.74 2.92
N VAL A 74 -9.34 -3.21 2.97
CA VAL A 74 -10.34 -3.63 3.96
C VAL A 74 -11.06 -4.86 3.42
N LEU A 75 -11.31 -5.82 4.31
CA LEU A 75 -12.08 -7.02 4.05
C LEU A 75 -13.52 -6.79 4.52
N GLU A 76 -14.45 -6.60 3.57
CA GLU A 76 -15.88 -6.46 3.87
C GLU A 76 -16.67 -7.58 3.20
N LYS A 77 -17.25 -8.47 4.02
CA LYS A 77 -18.06 -9.62 3.55
C LYS A 77 -17.32 -10.40 2.45
N ASP A 78 -17.75 -10.24 1.19
CA ASP A 78 -17.22 -10.91 0.00
C ASP A 78 -16.35 -9.99 -0.89
N SER A 79 -15.96 -8.81 -0.39
CA SER A 79 -15.24 -7.79 -1.15
C SER A 79 -13.94 -7.36 -0.49
N HIS A 80 -12.93 -7.11 -1.33
CA HIS A 80 -11.65 -6.55 -0.92
C HIS A 80 -11.54 -5.13 -1.46
N VAL A 81 -11.71 -4.13 -0.60
CA VAL A 81 -11.66 -2.73 -1.01
C VAL A 81 -10.25 -2.20 -0.81
N GLY A 82 -9.58 -1.85 -1.91
CA GLY A 82 -8.23 -1.27 -1.86
C GLY A 82 -8.27 0.14 -1.28
N ILE A 83 -7.51 0.36 -0.20
CA ILE A 83 -7.46 1.63 0.53
C ILE A 83 -6.24 2.44 0.13
N PHE A 84 -5.08 1.79 0.15
CA PHE A 84 -3.80 2.41 -0.14
C PHE A 84 -2.90 1.42 -0.85
N ARG A 85 -2.09 1.91 -1.80
CA ARG A 85 -1.06 1.09 -2.43
C ARG A 85 0.17 1.93 -2.72
N VAL A 86 1.35 1.33 -2.58
CA VAL A 86 2.60 1.90 -3.08
C VAL A 86 3.14 0.99 -4.16
N ASP A 87 3.45 1.59 -5.31
CA ASP A 87 4.07 0.95 -6.45
C ASP A 87 5.51 1.48 -6.59
N TYR A 88 6.49 0.63 -6.26
CA TYR A 88 7.89 0.89 -6.62
C TYR A 88 8.15 0.28 -8.00
N VAL A 89 8.08 1.15 -9.00
CA VAL A 89 8.22 0.84 -10.43
C VAL A 89 9.42 1.59 -11.00
N SER A 90 9.84 1.25 -12.23
CA SER A 90 10.89 2.01 -12.94
C SER A 90 10.42 3.43 -13.26
N ASP A 91 11.36 4.36 -13.46
CA ASP A 91 11.04 5.76 -13.80
C ASP A 91 10.29 5.92 -15.14
N ASP A 92 10.49 4.98 -16.07
CA ASP A 92 9.75 4.94 -17.34
C ASP A 92 8.30 4.44 -17.20
N SER A 93 7.94 3.89 -16.04
CA SER A 93 6.57 3.45 -15.78
C SER A 93 5.69 4.65 -15.50
N VAL A 94 4.57 4.76 -16.21
CA VAL A 94 3.65 5.90 -16.09
C VAL A 94 2.26 5.42 -15.68
N HIS A 95 1.68 6.10 -14.69
CA HIS A 95 0.29 5.91 -14.29
C HIS A 95 -0.56 7.14 -14.65
N PRO A 96 -1.56 7.01 -15.54
CA PRO A 96 -2.45 8.12 -15.89
C PRO A 96 -3.52 8.34 -14.80
N ASN A 97 -3.63 9.56 -14.27
CA ASN A 97 -4.72 9.93 -13.39
C ASN A 97 -6.01 10.27 -14.17
N PRO A 98 -7.18 10.19 -13.52
CA PRO A 98 -8.44 10.59 -14.13
C PRO A 98 -8.42 12.03 -14.66
N ALA A 99 -9.05 12.23 -15.83
CA ALA A 99 -9.11 13.55 -16.49
C ALA A 99 -10.05 14.55 -15.79
N ILE A 100 -11.03 14.04 -15.06
CA ILE A 100 -12.05 14.84 -14.38
C ILE A 100 -11.89 14.60 -12.88
N ALA A 101 -11.77 15.68 -12.10
CA ALA A 101 -11.85 15.66 -10.64
C ALA A 101 -13.28 15.94 -10.18
N THR A 102 -13.86 15.04 -9.39
CA THR A 102 -15.13 15.25 -8.69
C THR A 102 -14.92 16.08 -7.43
N GLU A 103 -16.03 16.44 -6.77
CA GLU A 103 -16.00 17.13 -5.48
C GLU A 103 -15.33 16.31 -4.36
N ASP A 104 -15.31 14.98 -4.47
CA ASP A 104 -14.71 14.07 -3.50
C ASP A 104 -13.18 13.92 -3.64
N VAL A 105 -12.58 14.47 -4.70
CA VAL A 105 -11.12 14.50 -4.84
C VAL A 105 -10.57 15.50 -3.84
N PRO A 106 -9.69 15.10 -2.89
CA PRO A 106 -9.12 16.01 -1.91
C PRO A 106 -8.17 17.01 -2.57
N ASP A 107 -7.99 18.17 -1.93
CA ASP A 107 -7.11 19.24 -2.44
C ASP A 107 -5.67 18.78 -2.70
N GLU A 108 -5.18 17.80 -1.94
CA GLU A 108 -3.85 17.21 -2.12
C GLU A 108 -3.69 16.45 -3.44
N LEU A 109 -4.79 15.88 -3.98
CA LEU A 109 -4.78 15.12 -5.23
C LEU A 109 -5.19 15.95 -6.45
N LYS A 110 -5.92 17.05 -6.26
CA LYS A 110 -6.37 17.94 -7.36
C LYS A 110 -5.23 18.42 -8.28
N PRO A 111 -4.02 18.78 -7.78
CA PRO A 111 -2.90 19.16 -8.64
C PRO A 111 -2.47 18.08 -9.65
N TYR A 112 -2.89 16.83 -9.46
CA TYR A 112 -2.54 15.69 -10.29
C TYR A 112 -3.67 15.23 -11.24
N THR A 113 -4.75 16.02 -11.34
CA THR A 113 -5.85 15.75 -12.28
C THR A 113 -5.35 15.78 -13.72
N ALA A 114 -5.76 14.78 -14.52
CA ALA A 114 -5.37 14.61 -15.91
C ALA A 114 -3.85 14.51 -16.16
N LYS A 115 -3.06 14.26 -15.10
CA LYS A 115 -1.60 14.12 -15.21
C LYS A 115 -1.17 12.67 -15.28
N ASP A 116 -0.08 12.48 -15.99
CA ASP A 116 0.70 11.26 -15.96
C ASP A 116 1.66 11.28 -14.76
N ILE A 117 1.68 10.19 -14.01
CA ILE A 117 2.50 10.00 -12.82
C ILE A 117 3.65 9.04 -13.15
N PRO A 118 4.86 9.54 -13.45
CA PRO A 118 6.02 8.70 -13.74
C PRO A 118 6.68 8.18 -12.47
N GLY A 119 7.30 7.00 -12.57
CA GLY A 119 8.12 6.41 -11.53
C GLY A 119 7.34 5.99 -10.28
N PRO A 120 8.02 5.80 -9.13
CA PRO A 120 7.39 5.35 -7.90
C PRO A 120 6.27 6.28 -7.40
N HIS A 121 5.10 5.71 -7.10
CA HIS A 121 3.92 6.46 -6.68
C HIS A 121 3.07 5.72 -5.66
N ALA A 122 2.24 6.48 -4.96
CA ALA A 122 1.21 5.98 -4.07
C ALA A 122 -0.17 6.12 -4.71
N HIS A 123 -1.05 5.17 -4.45
CA HIS A 123 -2.45 5.20 -4.83
C HIS A 123 -3.35 5.32 -3.61
N PHE A 124 -4.47 6.03 -3.78
CA PHE A 124 -5.49 6.20 -2.77
C PHE A 124 -6.86 5.80 -3.28
N ASN A 125 -7.71 5.32 -2.38
CA ASN A 125 -9.14 5.25 -2.64
C ASN A 125 -9.73 6.67 -2.65
N VAL A 126 -10.55 6.95 -3.66
CA VAL A 126 -11.30 8.21 -3.78
C VAL A 126 -12.70 7.82 -4.23
N PHE A 127 -13.70 8.30 -3.49
CA PHE A 127 -15.10 8.01 -3.77
C PHE A 127 -15.48 8.42 -5.20
N GLY A 128 -16.34 7.62 -5.84
CA GLY A 128 -16.76 7.84 -7.23
C GLY A 128 -15.76 7.38 -8.30
N TYR A 129 -14.57 6.90 -7.93
CA TYR A 129 -13.58 6.35 -8.86
C TYR A 129 -13.37 4.85 -8.67
N LYS A 130 -12.70 4.22 -9.63
CA LYS A 130 -12.20 2.86 -9.44
C LYS A 130 -11.20 2.84 -8.27
N THR A 131 -11.29 1.81 -7.43
CA THR A 131 -10.34 1.54 -6.35
C THR A 131 -8.89 1.76 -6.78
N LEU A 132 -8.14 2.55 -5.99
CA LEU A 132 -6.72 2.84 -6.18
C LEU A 132 -6.38 3.43 -7.56
N GLN A 133 -7.32 4.15 -8.19
CA GLN A 133 -7.10 4.79 -9.48
C GLN A 133 -6.36 6.13 -9.36
N TRP A 134 -6.51 6.85 -8.26
CA TRP A 134 -5.79 8.11 -8.08
C TRP A 134 -4.38 7.86 -7.55
N ALA A 135 -3.39 8.45 -8.20
CA ALA A 135 -1.98 8.32 -7.84
C ALA A 135 -1.31 9.68 -7.60
N ILE A 136 -0.29 9.67 -6.76
CA ILE A 136 0.59 10.81 -6.48
C ILE A 136 2.05 10.32 -6.42
N PRO A 137 3.04 11.05 -6.96
CA PRO A 137 4.44 10.65 -6.87
C PRO A 137 4.86 10.47 -5.41
N LEU A 138 5.67 9.44 -5.11
CA LEU A 138 6.10 9.21 -3.73
C LEU A 138 6.83 10.42 -3.15
N LYS A 139 7.60 11.15 -3.97
CA LYS A 139 8.33 12.36 -3.54
C LYS A 139 7.44 13.47 -2.95
N ASP A 140 6.15 13.49 -3.31
CA ASP A 140 5.23 14.57 -2.96
C ASP A 140 4.33 14.22 -1.75
N ILE A 141 4.49 13.03 -1.17
CA ILE A 141 3.79 12.61 0.06
C ILE A 141 4.74 12.46 1.24
N ASP A 142 4.26 12.53 2.48
CA ASP A 142 5.06 12.18 3.66
C ASP A 142 5.19 10.66 3.79
N PHE A 143 6.15 10.08 3.06
CA PHE A 143 6.41 8.64 3.01
C PHE A 143 7.92 8.40 2.89
N SER A 144 8.56 7.78 3.88
CA SER A 144 10.02 7.91 4.04
C SER A 144 10.87 7.32 2.91
N VAL A 145 10.45 6.19 2.32
CA VAL A 145 11.22 5.50 1.27
C VAL A 145 10.66 5.90 -0.10
N LYS A 146 11.40 6.73 -0.85
CA LYS A 146 10.98 7.24 -2.17
C LYS A 146 11.43 6.36 -3.33
N SER A 147 12.56 5.69 -3.17
CA SER A 147 13.16 4.74 -4.09
C SER A 147 13.65 3.53 -3.29
N ILE A 148 13.58 2.36 -3.91
CA ILE A 148 14.19 1.13 -3.40
C ILE A 148 15.52 0.81 -4.08
N VAL A 149 15.91 1.58 -5.10
CA VAL A 149 17.16 1.43 -5.83
C VAL A 149 18.09 2.56 -5.40
N ASP A 150 19.30 2.21 -4.94
CA ASP A 150 20.34 3.17 -4.60
C ASP A 150 21.17 3.59 -5.83
N GLU A 151 22.12 4.52 -5.62
CA GLU A 151 23.01 5.02 -6.68
C GLU A 151 23.92 3.93 -7.28
N GLN A 152 24.10 2.80 -6.58
CA GLN A 152 24.88 1.64 -7.02
C GLN A 152 24.00 0.54 -7.65
N ASN A 153 22.72 0.82 -7.90
CA ASN A 153 21.72 -0.14 -8.39
C ASN A 153 21.44 -1.32 -7.44
N HIS A 154 21.74 -1.19 -6.15
CA HIS A 154 21.28 -2.18 -5.18
C HIS A 154 19.84 -1.94 -4.81
N ILE A 155 19.10 -3.03 -4.63
CA ILE A 155 17.67 -2.99 -4.39
C ILE A 155 17.39 -3.35 -2.93
N ASN A 156 16.74 -2.45 -2.20
CA ASN A 156 16.36 -2.61 -0.81
C ASN A 156 14.85 -2.82 -0.65
N ILE A 157 14.41 -4.07 -0.78
CA ILE A 157 13.00 -4.45 -0.64
C ILE A 157 12.54 -4.40 0.83
N ALA A 158 13.45 -4.74 1.75
CA ALA A 158 13.15 -4.73 3.18
C ALA A 158 12.73 -3.34 3.68
N SER A 159 13.42 -2.28 3.24
CA SER A 159 13.08 -0.91 3.62
C SER A 159 11.69 -0.49 3.13
N ALA A 160 11.29 -0.90 1.93
CA ALA A 160 9.95 -0.63 1.40
C ALA A 160 8.86 -1.31 2.23
N ILE A 161 9.05 -2.59 2.57
CA ILE A 161 8.09 -3.36 3.38
C ILE A 161 7.97 -2.75 4.78
N GLN A 162 9.09 -2.42 5.43
CA GLN A 162 9.11 -1.78 6.75
C GLN A 162 8.48 -0.38 6.72
N CYS A 163 8.80 0.43 5.70
CA CYS A 163 8.23 1.77 5.53
C CYS A 163 6.71 1.69 5.33
N PHE A 164 6.24 0.78 4.49
CA PHE A 164 4.80 0.59 4.26
C PHE A 164 4.10 0.15 5.54
N ALA A 165 4.62 -0.87 6.24
CA ALA A 165 4.05 -1.36 7.48
C ALA A 165 3.92 -0.27 8.55
N LYS A 166 4.95 0.57 8.69
CA LYS A 166 4.92 1.75 9.57
C LYS A 166 3.84 2.74 9.12
N TYR A 167 3.77 3.03 7.82
CA TYR A 167 2.80 3.98 7.27
C TYR A 167 1.34 3.54 7.48
N ILE A 168 1.05 2.25 7.32
CA ILE A 168 -0.29 1.68 7.57
C ILE A 168 -0.52 1.30 9.04
N ASN A 169 0.33 1.79 9.94
CA ASN A 169 0.25 1.65 11.39
C ASN A 169 0.13 0.20 11.89
N ILE A 170 0.95 -0.71 11.36
CA ILE A 170 1.11 -2.04 11.95
C ILE A 170 1.92 -1.92 13.24
N THR A 171 1.36 -2.47 14.32
CA THR A 171 1.97 -2.45 15.66
C THR A 171 2.65 -3.77 16.03
N THR A 172 2.38 -4.86 15.31
CA THR A 172 3.15 -6.11 15.43
C THR A 172 4.57 -5.87 14.93
N PRO A 173 5.62 -6.25 15.69
CA PRO A 173 7.01 -6.18 15.23
C PRO A 173 7.21 -6.92 13.90
N ILE A 174 7.84 -6.26 12.92
CA ILE A 174 8.16 -6.83 11.62
C ILE A 174 9.66 -6.79 11.39
N MET A 175 10.21 -7.91 10.96
CA MET A 175 11.57 -8.03 10.47
C MET A 175 11.52 -8.49 9.02
N ALA A 176 11.94 -7.62 8.11
CA ALA A 176 12.08 -7.92 6.69
C ALA A 176 13.56 -8.08 6.40
N GLN A 177 13.95 -9.20 5.80
CA GLN A 177 15.34 -9.50 5.50
C GLN A 177 15.49 -9.84 4.02
N GLN A 178 16.57 -9.35 3.40
CA GLN A 178 16.97 -9.83 2.08
C GLN A 178 17.45 -11.28 2.23
N SER A 179 17.04 -12.15 1.31
CA SER A 179 17.57 -13.51 1.29
C SER A 179 19.08 -13.42 1.05
N ILE A 180 19.86 -14.04 1.94
CA ILE A 180 21.28 -14.26 1.72
C ILE A 180 21.36 -15.45 0.76
N ILE A 181 21.73 -15.20 -0.49
CA ILE A 181 22.08 -16.26 -1.46
C ILE A 181 23.56 -16.61 -1.24
#